data_AF-C8X8M2-F1
#
_entry.id   AF-C8X8M2-F1
#
_cell.length_a   1.000
_cell.length_b   1.000
_cell.length_c   1.000
_cell.angle_alpha   90.00
_cell.angle_beta   90.00
_cell.angle_gamma   90.00
#
_symmetry.space_group_name_H-M   'P 1'
#
loop_
_entity.id
_entity.type
_entity.pdbx_description
1 polymer ?
#
loop_
_entity_poly.entity_id
_entity_poly.type
_entity_poly.pdbx_seq_one_letter_code
_entity_poly.pdbx_strand_id
1 'polypeptide(L)'
;MVAQTNEGSTVAPMRDGVPLPGTTPPVVLSQLAYRVFGPLRTDRVRAMLDCLGLAGLPADPVAVVAARHGVSTVTLNIWSKMLAAAGSRHPLPIELVTELARRTRTGEDHLGRVRAVGTFGLAAPRPPRAQPTFPPATAAPMSSRSDRAAAWVAGRILAAVGPLRMSTLHQAVTRARRARSRPLIASQQLASALRAIGATRDDRGLWRAPEGLAPPARYRALVAVAAGRDLTRQEMIDALRVAGYTEMSANMRKISSHPLIHRDGPNRFVLIGGDLSKS
;
A
#
# COMPACT_ATOMS: atom_id res chain seq x y z
N MET A 1 21.72 -65.26 -9.55
CA MET A 1 20.77 -65.47 -8.45
C MET A 1 21.00 -64.34 -7.44
N VAL A 2 19.90 -63.73 -6.96
CA VAL A 2 19.82 -62.64 -5.95
C VAL A 2 20.21 -61.25 -6.47
N ALA A 3 19.46 -60.16 -6.27
CA ALA A 3 18.05 -59.91 -6.00
C ALA A 3 17.82 -58.40 -6.26
N GLN A 4 16.67 -58.04 -6.83
CA GLN A 4 16.14 -56.69 -6.78
C GLN A 4 15.70 -56.38 -5.34
N THR A 5 16.02 -55.19 -4.84
CA THR A 5 15.34 -54.61 -3.67
C THR A 5 14.80 -53.23 -4.01
N ASN A 6 13.48 -53.13 -3.85
CA ASN A 6 12.61 -52.00 -4.10
C ASN A 6 12.88 -50.79 -3.20
N GLU A 7 12.63 -49.62 -3.79
CA GLU A 7 11.90 -48.47 -3.25
C GLU A 7 11.79 -48.35 -1.72
N GLY A 8 12.72 -47.58 -1.14
CA GLY A 8 12.50 -46.88 0.11
C GLY A 8 11.70 -45.59 -0.14
N SER A 9 10.39 -45.73 -0.35
CA SER A 9 9.43 -44.63 -0.28
C SER A 9 9.66 -43.87 1.03
N THR A 10 10.24 -42.68 0.93
CA THR A 10 10.57 -41.85 2.08
C THR A 10 9.29 -41.16 2.52
N VAL A 11 8.47 -41.89 3.26
CA VAL A 11 7.32 -41.32 3.96
C VAL A 11 7.88 -40.28 4.92
N ALA A 12 7.65 -39.00 4.60
CA ALA A 12 8.04 -37.88 5.45
C ALA A 12 7.45 -38.10 6.86
N PRO A 13 8.25 -37.96 7.93
CA PRO A 13 7.76 -38.23 9.27
C PRO A 13 6.58 -37.31 9.61
N MET A 14 5.45 -37.94 9.91
CA MET A 14 4.23 -37.29 10.39
C MET A 14 4.54 -36.55 11.69
N ARG A 15 4.18 -35.27 11.78
CA ARG A 15 4.56 -34.36 12.88
C ARG A 15 3.74 -34.62 14.15
N ASP A 16 4.43 -34.98 15.24
CA ASP A 16 3.83 -35.30 16.56
C ASP A 16 3.47 -34.08 17.43
N GLY A 17 3.11 -32.95 16.84
CA GLY A 17 2.51 -31.82 17.58
C GLY A 17 3.41 -31.05 18.57
N VAL A 18 4.63 -31.52 18.87
CA VAL A 18 5.59 -30.78 19.71
C VAL A 18 6.27 -29.69 18.88
N PRO A 19 6.19 -28.39 19.26
CA PRO A 19 6.89 -27.33 18.54
C PRO A 19 8.41 -27.50 18.72
N LEU A 20 9.15 -27.62 17.62
CA LEU A 20 10.60 -27.42 17.61
C LEU A 20 10.91 -26.08 18.29
N PRO A 21 11.92 -25.96 19.16
CA PRO A 21 12.31 -24.66 19.71
C PRO A 21 12.72 -23.78 18.54
N GLY A 22 11.85 -22.84 18.16
CA GLY A 22 12.16 -21.88 17.11
C GLY A 22 13.28 -20.99 17.62
N THR A 23 14.51 -21.22 17.18
CA THR A 23 15.68 -20.45 17.63
C THR A 23 15.81 -19.10 16.92
N THR A 24 14.95 -18.83 15.93
CA THR A 24 14.95 -17.56 15.19
C THR A 24 13.53 -17.00 15.05
N PRO A 25 13.37 -15.66 14.95
CA PRO A 25 12.06 -15.05 14.81
C PRO A 25 11.21 -15.57 13.62
N PRO A 26 11.79 -15.79 12.41
CA PRO A 26 11.07 -16.39 11.29
C PRO A 26 10.46 -17.76 11.61
N VAL A 27 11.20 -18.62 12.32
CA VAL A 27 10.75 -19.97 12.66
C VAL A 27 9.60 -19.91 13.67
N VAL A 28 9.72 -19.09 14.71
CA VAL A 28 8.65 -18.93 15.71
C VAL A 28 7.37 -18.36 15.08
N LEU A 29 7.49 -17.34 14.24
CA LEU A 29 6.35 -16.76 13.52
C LEU A 29 5.69 -17.76 12.57
N SER A 30 6.49 -18.58 11.90
CA SER A 30 5.98 -19.62 11.01
C SER A 30 5.20 -20.67 11.79
N GLN A 31 5.77 -21.18 12.89
CA GLN A 31 5.08 -22.12 13.78
C GLN A 31 3.81 -21.54 14.37
N LEU A 32 3.83 -20.27 14.79
CA LEU A 32 2.66 -19.57 15.31
C LEU A 32 1.56 -19.47 14.24
N ALA A 33 1.91 -19.13 13.00
CA ALA A 33 0.96 -19.09 11.89
C ALA A 33 0.31 -20.46 11.65
N TYR A 34 1.12 -21.54 11.61
CA TYR A 34 0.59 -22.90 11.48
C TYR A 34 -0.31 -23.31 12.66
N ARG A 35 0.02 -22.90 13.88
CA ARG A 35 -0.80 -23.19 15.07
C ARG A 35 -2.12 -22.43 15.06
N VAL A 36 -2.12 -21.17 14.64
CA VAL A 36 -3.33 -20.32 14.62
C VAL A 36 -4.30 -20.71 13.50
N PHE A 37 -3.79 -21.01 12.31
CA PHE A 37 -4.65 -21.29 11.15
C PHE A 37 -4.86 -22.78 10.86
N GLY A 38 -4.05 -23.64 11.48
CA GLY A 38 -4.08 -25.09 11.31
C GLY A 38 -3.31 -25.57 10.08
N PRO A 39 -2.82 -26.83 10.10
CA PRO A 39 -2.00 -27.39 9.01
C PRO A 39 -2.77 -27.57 7.70
N LEU A 40 -4.10 -27.71 7.76
CA LEU A 40 -4.97 -27.91 6.60
C LEU A 40 -5.38 -26.61 5.89
N ARG A 41 -5.08 -25.43 6.47
CA ARG A 41 -5.39 -24.13 5.86
C ARG A 41 -4.13 -23.46 5.33
N THR A 42 -3.44 -24.17 4.44
CA THR A 42 -2.16 -23.76 3.85
C THR A 42 -2.22 -22.39 3.18
N ASP A 43 -3.34 -22.03 2.55
CA ASP A 43 -3.51 -20.72 1.90
C ASP A 43 -3.47 -19.55 2.90
N ARG A 44 -4.08 -19.72 4.09
CA ARG A 44 -4.07 -18.68 5.13
C ARG A 44 -2.68 -18.51 5.71
N VAL A 45 -2.00 -19.62 5.96
CA VAL A 45 -0.62 -19.61 6.45
C VAL A 45 0.27 -18.94 5.42
N ARG A 46 0.20 -19.33 4.14
CA ARG A 46 0.99 -18.73 3.06
C ARG A 46 0.76 -17.22 2.94
N ALA A 47 -0.51 -16.78 2.97
CA ALA A 47 -0.85 -15.36 2.95
C ALA A 47 -0.28 -14.58 4.15
N MET A 48 -0.27 -15.20 5.34
CA MET A 48 0.27 -14.56 6.54
C MET A 48 1.80 -14.54 6.57
N LEU A 49 2.46 -15.60 6.11
CA LEU A 49 3.92 -15.61 5.95
C LEU A 49 4.37 -14.56 4.94
N ASP A 50 3.64 -14.42 3.83
CA ASP A 50 3.89 -13.37 2.83
C ASP A 50 3.66 -11.96 3.41
N CYS A 51 2.59 -11.78 4.19
CA CYS A 51 2.37 -10.55 4.94
C CYS A 51 3.51 -10.22 5.92
N LEU A 52 4.19 -11.23 6.48
CA LEU A 52 5.32 -11.05 7.39
C LEU A 52 6.67 -10.94 6.67
N GLY A 53 6.73 -11.07 5.34
CA GLY A 53 7.99 -11.10 4.58
C GLY A 53 8.76 -12.41 4.74
N LEU A 54 8.09 -13.50 5.08
CA LEU A 54 8.66 -14.82 5.34
C LEU A 54 8.44 -15.82 4.20
N ALA A 55 7.80 -15.40 3.10
CA ALA A 55 7.53 -16.23 1.93
C ALA A 55 8.63 -16.14 0.84
N GLY A 56 9.85 -15.74 1.21
CA GLY A 56 10.98 -15.55 0.29
C GLY A 56 11.04 -14.19 -0.41
N LEU A 57 10.10 -13.29 -0.10
CA LEU A 57 10.06 -11.91 -0.57
C LEU A 57 9.94 -10.94 0.62
N PRO A 58 10.46 -9.70 0.52
CA PRO A 58 10.19 -8.66 1.52
C PRO A 58 8.68 -8.41 1.69
N ALA A 59 8.27 -8.02 2.90
CA ALA A 59 6.88 -7.75 3.22
C ALA A 59 6.33 -6.61 2.36
N ASP A 60 5.21 -6.89 1.69
CA ASP A 60 4.53 -5.93 0.83
C ASP A 60 3.39 -5.19 1.56
N PRO A 61 2.86 -4.09 1.00
CA PRO A 61 1.61 -3.49 1.49
C PRO A 61 0.48 -4.51 1.53
N VAL A 62 -0.35 -4.47 2.59
CA VAL A 62 -1.48 -5.40 2.81
C VAL A 62 -2.40 -5.53 1.57
N ALA A 63 -2.58 -4.45 0.80
CA ALA A 63 -3.37 -4.47 -0.42
C ALA A 63 -2.77 -5.33 -1.54
N VAL A 64 -1.43 -5.33 -1.67
CA VAL A 64 -0.70 -6.13 -2.65
C VAL A 64 -0.76 -7.60 -2.26
N VAL A 65 -0.49 -7.92 -1.00
CA VAL A 65 -0.58 -9.29 -0.46
C VAL A 65 -2.01 -9.82 -0.60
N ALA A 66 -3.02 -9.02 -0.23
CA ALA A 66 -4.42 -9.41 -0.35
C ALA A 66 -4.81 -9.75 -1.81
N ALA A 67 -4.38 -8.93 -2.78
CA ALA A 67 -4.60 -9.20 -4.19
C ALA A 67 -3.90 -10.49 -4.66
N ARG A 68 -2.65 -10.73 -4.23
CA ARG A 68 -1.87 -11.94 -4.58
C ARG A 68 -2.54 -13.23 -4.09
N HIS A 69 -3.20 -13.19 -2.94
CA HIS A 69 -3.88 -14.36 -2.35
C HIS A 69 -5.40 -14.39 -2.61
N GLY A 70 -5.93 -13.50 -3.47
CA GLY A 70 -7.35 -13.50 -3.82
C GLY A 70 -8.29 -13.19 -2.66
N VAL A 71 -7.82 -12.47 -1.63
CA VAL A 71 -8.60 -12.12 -0.44
C VAL A 71 -8.79 -10.62 -0.30
N SER A 72 -9.78 -10.21 0.51
CA SER A 72 -9.94 -8.79 0.83
C SER A 72 -8.89 -8.30 1.84
N THR A 73 -8.57 -7.01 1.81
CA THR A 73 -7.71 -6.40 2.84
C THR A 73 -8.30 -6.50 4.24
N VAL A 74 -9.64 -6.52 4.34
CA VAL A 74 -10.34 -6.69 5.63
C VAL A 74 -10.07 -8.08 6.19
N THR A 75 -10.19 -9.11 5.37
CA THR A 75 -9.89 -10.50 5.71
C THR A 75 -8.45 -10.65 6.21
N LEU A 76 -7.48 -10.09 5.47
CA LEU A 76 -6.07 -10.19 5.83
C LEU A 76 -5.76 -9.44 7.14
N ASN A 77 -6.42 -8.31 7.40
CA ASN A 77 -6.31 -7.60 8.68
C ASN A 77 -6.91 -8.39 9.85
N ILE A 78 -8.02 -9.11 9.64
CA ILE A 78 -8.61 -9.99 10.66
C ILE A 78 -7.63 -11.11 11.00
N TRP A 79 -7.04 -11.77 10.01
CA TRP A 79 -6.04 -12.81 10.24
C TRP A 79 -4.80 -12.27 10.95
N SER A 80 -4.34 -11.08 10.58
CA SER A 80 -3.23 -10.41 11.27
C SER A 80 -3.54 -10.16 12.75
N LYS A 81 -4.77 -9.74 13.07
CA LYS A 81 -5.21 -9.57 14.46
C LYS A 81 -5.30 -10.88 15.23
N MET A 82 -5.79 -11.96 14.59
CA MET A 82 -5.82 -13.29 15.22
C MET A 82 -4.40 -13.78 15.54
N LEU A 83 -3.48 -13.59 14.59
CA LEU A 83 -2.08 -13.96 14.78
C LEU A 83 -1.43 -13.12 15.90
N ALA A 84 -1.69 -11.82 15.93
CA ALA A 84 -1.19 -10.93 16.99
C ALA A 84 -1.76 -11.28 18.38
N ALA A 85 -3.05 -11.62 18.47
CA ALA A 85 -3.66 -12.03 19.74
C ALA A 85 -3.14 -13.39 20.25
N ALA A 86 -2.69 -14.27 19.34
CA ALA A 86 -2.00 -15.50 19.71
C ALA A 86 -0.54 -15.23 20.09
N GLY A 87 0.16 -14.40 19.31
CA GLY A 87 1.57 -14.07 19.54
C GLY A 87 1.80 -13.28 20.82
N SER A 88 0.92 -12.35 21.18
CA SER A 88 1.02 -11.60 22.44
C SER A 88 0.90 -12.46 23.69
N ARG A 89 0.35 -13.67 23.58
CA ARG A 89 0.26 -14.67 24.65
C ARG A 89 1.38 -15.72 24.58
N HIS A 90 2.21 -15.68 23.54
CA HIS A 90 3.29 -16.62 23.36
C HIS A 90 4.53 -16.13 24.12
N PRO A 91 5.00 -16.86 25.14
CA PRO A 91 6.22 -16.48 25.86
C PRO A 91 7.42 -16.60 24.92
N LEU A 92 8.18 -15.52 24.80
CA LEU A 92 9.42 -15.49 24.03
C LEU A 92 10.64 -15.49 24.95
N PRO A 93 11.67 -16.31 24.64
CA PRO A 93 13.00 -16.15 25.20
C PRO A 93 13.54 -14.73 25.04
N ILE A 94 14.32 -14.26 26.01
CA ILE A 94 14.85 -12.88 26.03
C ILE A 94 15.74 -12.59 24.83
N GLU A 95 16.43 -13.59 24.31
CA GLU A 95 17.28 -13.53 23.12
C GLU A 95 16.44 -13.19 21.88
N LEU A 96 15.26 -13.81 21.75
CA LEU A 96 14.33 -13.55 20.65
C LEU A 96 13.66 -12.19 20.80
N VAL A 97 13.33 -11.77 22.02
CA VAL A 97 12.83 -10.42 22.28
C VAL A 97 13.87 -9.37 21.88
N THR A 98 15.12 -9.58 22.30
CA THR A 98 16.25 -8.69 21.98
C THR A 98 16.50 -8.64 20.49
N GLU A 99 16.52 -9.80 19.82
CA GLU A 99 16.65 -9.86 18.37
C GLU A 99 15.48 -9.12 17.72
N LEU A 100 14.22 -9.46 18.00
CA LEU A 100 13.05 -8.79 17.41
C LEU A 100 13.06 -7.26 17.61
N ALA A 101 13.36 -6.79 18.82
CA ALA A 101 13.33 -5.38 19.19
C ALA A 101 14.53 -4.55 18.67
N ARG A 102 15.63 -5.19 18.26
CA ARG A 102 16.81 -4.44 17.79
C ARG A 102 16.48 -3.57 16.57
N ARG A 103 17.31 -2.55 16.36
CA ARG A 103 17.26 -1.70 15.16
C ARG A 103 17.39 -2.56 13.89
N THR A 104 16.55 -2.27 12.90
CA THR A 104 16.65 -2.90 11.58
C THR A 104 17.99 -2.55 10.92
N ARG A 105 18.72 -3.52 10.37
CA ARG A 105 20.00 -3.28 9.67
C ARG A 105 19.75 -2.81 8.23
N THR A 106 20.74 -2.17 7.63
CA THR A 106 20.72 -1.84 6.20
C THR A 106 20.54 -3.11 5.38
N GLY A 107 19.62 -3.11 4.43
CA GLY A 107 19.29 -4.28 3.60
C GLY A 107 18.26 -5.25 4.22
N GLU A 108 17.87 -5.06 5.49
CA GLU A 108 16.80 -5.84 6.10
C GLU A 108 15.41 -5.30 5.73
N ASP A 109 14.44 -6.21 5.63
CA ASP A 109 13.03 -5.85 5.48
C ASP A 109 12.48 -5.24 6.78
N HIS A 110 12.48 -3.91 6.82
CA HIS A 110 11.95 -3.16 7.95
C HIS A 110 10.45 -3.40 8.17
N LEU A 111 9.67 -3.54 7.11
CA LEU A 111 8.22 -3.70 7.22
C LEU A 111 7.86 -5.08 7.78
N GLY A 112 8.51 -6.13 7.30
CA GLY A 112 8.40 -7.48 7.85
C GLY A 112 8.78 -7.51 9.32
N ARG A 113 9.89 -6.84 9.69
CA ARG A 113 10.31 -6.74 11.10
C ARG A 113 9.29 -6.02 11.98
N VAL A 114 8.71 -4.91 11.52
CA VAL A 114 7.67 -4.19 12.26
C VAL A 114 6.44 -5.07 12.48
N ARG A 115 6.02 -5.85 11.47
CA ARG A 115 4.87 -6.76 11.59
C ARG A 115 5.17 -7.96 12.49
N ALA A 116 6.36 -8.52 12.37
CA ALA A 116 6.87 -9.57 13.25
C ALA A 116 6.83 -9.14 14.71
N VAL A 117 7.36 -7.96 15.01
CA VAL A 117 7.39 -7.40 16.37
C VAL A 117 5.98 -7.09 16.88
N GLY A 118 5.12 -6.50 16.03
CA GLY A 118 3.72 -6.24 16.36
C GLY A 118 2.90 -7.51 16.62
N THR A 119 3.29 -8.65 16.05
CA THR A 119 2.65 -9.95 16.31
C THR A 119 2.85 -10.39 17.77
N PHE A 120 3.96 -10.02 18.39
CA PHE A 120 4.25 -10.33 19.79
C PHE A 120 3.93 -9.17 20.76
N GLY A 121 3.33 -8.09 20.25
CA GLY A 121 2.96 -6.93 21.07
C GLY A 121 4.13 -6.12 21.60
N LEU A 122 5.34 -6.25 21.03
CA LEU A 122 6.49 -5.45 21.46
C LEU A 122 6.53 -4.10 20.72
N ALA A 123 7.35 -3.18 21.23
CA ALA A 123 7.54 -1.87 20.62
C ALA A 123 8.20 -1.97 19.24
N ALA A 124 7.72 -1.16 18.28
CA ALA A 124 8.23 -1.19 16.92
C ALA A 124 9.74 -0.88 16.86
N PRO A 125 10.54 -1.66 16.09
CA PRO A 125 11.97 -1.47 15.98
C PRO A 125 12.28 -0.15 15.28
N ARG A 126 13.39 0.48 15.64
CA ARG A 126 13.87 1.69 14.96
C ARG A 126 14.27 1.33 13.51
N PRO A 127 14.02 2.24 12.54
CA PRO A 127 14.47 2.05 11.15
C PRO A 127 16.00 1.99 11.07
N PRO A 128 16.55 1.48 9.95
CA PRO A 128 18.00 1.45 9.75
C PRO A 128 18.60 2.85 9.85
N ARG A 129 19.83 2.90 10.39
CA ARG A 129 20.58 4.16 10.47
C ARG A 129 20.87 4.59 9.04
N ALA A 130 20.41 5.78 8.65
CA ALA A 130 20.77 6.34 7.34
C ALA A 130 22.31 6.38 7.25
N GLN A 131 22.87 5.82 6.18
CA GLN A 131 24.27 6.07 5.87
C GLN A 131 24.44 7.58 5.63
N PRO A 132 25.52 8.20 6.11
CA PRO A 132 25.83 9.57 5.73
C PRO A 132 26.22 9.57 4.25
N THR A 133 25.24 9.72 3.38
CA THR A 133 25.48 10.20 2.01
C THR A 133 25.88 11.66 2.10
N PHE A 134 27.06 12.00 1.61
CA PHE A 134 27.48 13.38 1.37
C PHE A 134 26.35 14.17 0.70
N PRO A 135 26.11 15.45 1.07
CA PRO A 135 24.88 16.12 0.72
C PRO A 135 24.96 16.70 -0.70
N PRO A 136 23.90 16.57 -1.51
CA PRO A 136 23.49 17.66 -2.38
C PRO A 136 22.36 18.44 -1.69
N ALA A 137 22.57 19.74 -1.59
CA ALA A 137 21.62 20.84 -1.34
C ALA A 137 20.29 20.49 -0.63
N THR A 138 20.21 20.89 0.65
CA THR A 138 18.97 21.30 1.35
C THR A 138 17.78 20.35 1.16
N ALA A 139 17.88 19.13 1.70
CA ALA A 139 16.76 18.22 1.80
C ALA A 139 15.68 18.82 2.71
N ALA A 140 14.55 19.20 2.12
CA ALA A 140 13.34 19.58 2.84
C ALA A 140 12.95 18.50 3.88
N PRO A 141 12.35 18.88 5.03
CA PRO A 141 12.07 17.96 6.12
C PRO A 141 11.24 16.76 5.64
N MET A 142 11.59 15.57 6.16
CA MET A 142 10.95 14.29 5.86
C MET A 142 9.42 14.41 5.84
N SER A 143 8.83 14.25 4.66
CA SER A 143 7.38 14.31 4.44
C SER A 143 6.68 13.29 5.34
N SER A 144 5.69 13.73 6.13
CA SER A 144 4.93 12.85 7.02
C SER A 144 4.25 11.71 6.22
N ARG A 145 3.76 10.67 6.89
CA ARG A 145 2.98 9.61 6.21
C ARG A 145 1.77 10.19 5.46
N SER A 146 1.19 11.27 5.98
CA SER A 146 0.09 11.99 5.33
C SER A 146 0.56 12.67 4.04
N ASP A 147 1.74 13.26 4.05
CA ASP A 147 2.30 13.98 2.90
C ASP A 147 2.68 13.02 1.78
N ARG A 148 3.25 11.85 2.13
CA ARG A 148 3.50 10.77 1.18
C ARG A 148 2.20 10.28 0.54
N ALA A 149 1.15 10.06 1.33
CA ALA A 149 -0.15 9.65 0.80
C ALA A 149 -0.74 10.72 -0.14
N ALA A 150 -0.63 12.00 0.22
CA ALA A 150 -1.04 13.12 -0.62
C ALA A 150 -0.26 13.19 -1.94
N ALA A 151 1.06 13.02 -1.88
CA ALA A 151 1.93 12.97 -3.06
C ALA A 151 1.58 11.79 -3.97
N TRP A 152 1.31 10.60 -3.42
CA TRP A 152 0.88 9.45 -4.22
C TRP A 152 -0.47 9.67 -4.91
N VAL A 153 -1.41 10.34 -4.24
CA VAL A 153 -2.69 10.74 -4.87
C VAL A 153 -2.42 11.74 -6.00
N ALA A 154 -1.60 12.77 -5.76
CA ALA A 154 -1.22 13.77 -6.75
C ALA A 154 -0.51 13.14 -7.96
N GLY A 155 0.46 12.25 -7.74
CA GLY A 155 1.17 11.53 -8.80
C GLY A 155 0.22 10.70 -9.68
N ARG A 156 -0.75 10.00 -9.07
CA ARG A 156 -1.77 9.24 -9.83
C ARG A 156 -2.72 10.14 -10.63
N ILE A 157 -3.01 11.34 -10.13
CA ILE A 157 -3.78 12.34 -10.86
C ILE A 157 -2.96 12.80 -12.07
N LEU A 158 -1.72 13.23 -11.86
CA LEU A 158 -0.79 13.65 -12.92
C LEU A 158 -0.61 12.57 -14.00
N ALA A 159 -0.47 11.32 -13.58
CA ALA A 159 -0.33 10.19 -14.51
C ALA A 159 -1.61 9.93 -15.33
N ALA A 160 -2.77 10.36 -14.84
CA ALA A 160 -4.05 10.14 -15.49
C ALA A 160 -4.45 11.27 -16.44
N VAL A 161 -4.21 12.53 -16.05
CA VAL A 161 -4.70 13.71 -16.79
C VAL A 161 -3.58 14.58 -17.37
N GLY A 162 -2.32 14.22 -17.13
CA GLY A 162 -1.17 14.99 -17.59
C GLY A 162 -0.75 16.11 -16.63
N PRO A 163 0.10 17.04 -17.11
CA PRO A 163 0.71 18.06 -16.27
C PRO A 163 -0.31 19.06 -15.70
N LEU A 164 -0.17 19.42 -14.42
CA LEU A 164 -1.11 20.32 -13.74
C LEU A 164 -0.40 21.40 -12.91
N ARG A 165 -1.07 22.54 -12.72
CA ARG A 165 -0.64 23.57 -11.76
C ARG A 165 -0.78 23.06 -10.31
N MET A 166 0.08 23.55 -9.42
CA MET A 166 0.06 23.17 -8.00
C MET A 166 -1.27 23.47 -7.32
N SER A 167 -1.92 24.59 -7.64
CA SER A 167 -3.24 24.95 -7.09
C SER A 167 -4.31 23.92 -7.46
N THR A 168 -4.37 23.50 -8.73
CA THR A 168 -5.29 22.46 -9.22
C THR A 168 -5.04 21.12 -8.53
N LEU A 169 -3.77 20.72 -8.40
CA LEU A 169 -3.39 19.50 -7.70
C LEU A 169 -3.77 19.53 -6.23
N HIS A 170 -3.53 20.65 -5.56
CA HIS A 170 -3.85 20.83 -4.15
C HIS A 170 -5.35 20.68 -3.89
N GLN A 171 -6.19 21.30 -4.72
CA GLN A 171 -7.65 21.15 -4.67
C GLN A 171 -8.07 19.70 -4.91
N ALA A 172 -7.50 19.03 -5.92
CA ALA A 172 -7.80 17.65 -6.25
C ALA A 172 -7.44 16.68 -5.11
N VAL A 173 -6.26 16.84 -4.51
CA VAL A 173 -5.80 16.08 -3.34
C VAL A 173 -6.68 16.32 -2.13
N THR A 174 -7.07 17.58 -1.88
CA THR A 174 -7.94 17.95 -0.76
C THR A 174 -9.29 17.25 -0.88
N ARG A 175 -9.89 17.20 -2.07
CA ARG A 175 -11.16 16.46 -2.31
C ARG A 175 -11.04 14.96 -2.09
N ALA A 176 -9.90 14.36 -2.44
CA ALA A 176 -9.66 12.93 -2.27
C ALA A 176 -9.48 12.49 -0.82
N ARG A 177 -9.05 13.39 0.08
CA ARG A 177 -8.82 13.08 1.50
C ARG A 177 -10.16 12.98 2.25
N ARG A 178 -10.72 11.77 2.29
CA ARG A 178 -11.99 11.41 2.96
C ARG A 178 -12.00 11.48 4.50
N ALA A 179 -11.15 12.26 5.16
CA ALA A 179 -11.21 12.43 6.61
C ALA A 179 -10.82 13.85 7.02
N ARG A 180 -11.80 14.62 7.50
CA ARG A 180 -11.69 16.03 7.93
C ARG A 180 -10.82 16.23 9.18
N SER A 181 -10.28 15.16 9.76
CA SER A 181 -9.51 15.21 11.02
C SER A 181 -8.00 15.34 10.86
N ARG A 182 -7.48 15.37 9.62
CA ARG A 182 -6.04 15.56 9.38
C ARG A 182 -5.77 16.98 8.89
N PRO A 183 -4.64 17.59 9.30
CA PRO A 183 -4.25 18.92 8.83
C PRO A 183 -4.24 18.95 7.30
N LEU A 184 -4.73 20.06 6.74
CA LEU A 184 -4.57 20.38 5.33
C LEU A 184 -3.06 20.45 5.04
N ILE A 185 -2.62 19.76 4.00
CA ILE A 185 -1.22 19.84 3.57
C ILE A 185 -1.01 21.22 2.95
N ALA A 186 0.04 21.95 3.32
CA ALA A 186 0.36 23.21 2.66
C ALA A 186 0.86 22.94 1.22
N SER A 187 0.65 23.86 0.29
CA SER A 187 1.12 23.71 -1.10
C SER A 187 2.63 23.43 -1.20
N GLN A 188 3.44 24.07 -0.33
CA GLN A 188 4.88 23.83 -0.26
C GLN A 188 5.24 22.44 0.26
N GLN A 189 4.45 21.90 1.20
CA GLN A 189 4.62 20.53 1.69
C GLN A 189 4.25 19.51 0.61
N LEU A 190 3.17 19.75 -0.14
CA LEU A 190 2.79 18.92 -1.28
C LEU A 190 3.85 18.96 -2.39
N ALA A 191 4.39 20.13 -2.69
CA ALA A 191 5.50 20.28 -3.65
C ALA A 191 6.74 19.50 -3.22
N SER A 192 7.13 19.60 -1.95
CA SER A 192 8.28 18.88 -1.42
C SER A 192 8.06 17.36 -1.47
N ALA A 193 6.86 16.90 -1.09
CA ALA A 193 6.51 15.49 -1.14
C ALA A 193 6.39 14.92 -2.56
N LEU A 194 5.94 15.74 -3.53
CA LEU A 194 5.91 15.38 -4.96
C LEU A 194 7.31 15.17 -5.51
N ARG A 195 8.25 16.09 -5.22
CA ARG A 195 9.67 15.90 -5.59
C ARG A 195 10.26 14.63 -4.98
N ALA A 196 9.92 14.34 -3.73
CA ALA A 196 10.40 13.15 -3.03
C ALA A 196 9.93 11.82 -3.66
N ILE A 197 8.85 11.82 -4.44
CA ILE A 197 8.39 10.65 -5.21
C ILE A 197 8.80 10.69 -6.69
N GLY A 198 9.66 11.63 -7.09
CA GLY A 198 10.18 11.75 -8.46
C GLY A 198 9.33 12.57 -9.41
N ALA A 199 8.32 13.32 -8.93
CA ALA A 199 7.57 14.24 -9.77
C ALA A 199 8.41 15.48 -10.08
N THR A 200 8.41 15.90 -11.34
CA THR A 200 9.17 17.07 -11.81
C THR A 200 8.24 18.27 -12.03
N ARG A 201 8.82 19.47 -12.03
CA ARG A 201 8.12 20.71 -12.39
C ARG A 201 8.82 21.28 -13.62
N ASP A 202 8.06 21.59 -14.67
CA ASP A 202 8.59 22.19 -15.88
C ASP A 202 8.72 23.73 -15.76
N ASP A 203 9.30 24.35 -16.79
CA ASP A 203 9.56 25.79 -16.85
C ASP A 203 8.28 26.63 -16.84
N ARG A 204 7.14 26.04 -17.23
CA ARG A 204 5.81 26.66 -17.16
C ARG A 204 5.19 26.52 -15.76
N GLY A 205 5.91 25.92 -14.83
CA GLY A 205 5.49 25.67 -13.48
C GLY A 205 4.47 24.55 -13.32
N LEU A 206 4.24 23.73 -14.36
CA LEU A 206 3.36 22.57 -14.32
C LEU A 206 4.11 21.37 -13.73
N TRP A 207 3.42 20.63 -12.88
CA TRP A 207 3.94 19.40 -12.30
C TRP A 207 3.67 18.23 -13.23
N ARG A 208 4.63 17.33 -13.36
CA ARG A 208 4.56 16.10 -14.16
C ARG A 208 4.63 14.88 -13.26
N ALA A 209 3.98 13.80 -13.67
CA ALA A 209 4.01 12.56 -12.93
C ALA A 209 5.45 12.02 -12.83
N PRO A 210 5.78 11.28 -11.75
CA PRO A 210 7.00 10.48 -11.74
C PRO A 210 7.03 9.51 -12.93
N GLU A 211 8.23 9.30 -13.47
CA GLU A 211 8.44 8.35 -14.56
C GLU A 211 8.00 6.93 -14.14
N GLY A 212 7.38 6.20 -15.05
CA GLY A 212 6.87 4.84 -14.80
C GLY A 212 5.63 4.74 -13.91
N LEU A 213 5.11 5.85 -13.36
CA LEU A 213 3.90 5.82 -12.55
C LEU A 213 2.64 5.60 -13.41
N ALA A 214 2.10 4.38 -13.40
CA ALA A 214 0.85 4.08 -14.09
C ALA A 214 -0.39 4.66 -13.35
N PRO A 215 -1.33 5.31 -14.07
CA PRO A 215 -2.59 5.73 -13.47
C PRO A 215 -3.47 4.52 -13.13
N PRO A 216 -4.30 4.59 -12.06
CA PRO A 216 -5.29 3.56 -11.78
C PRO A 216 -6.21 3.32 -12.99
N ALA A 217 -6.56 2.05 -13.26
CA ALA A 217 -7.40 1.68 -14.42
C ALA A 217 -8.70 2.49 -14.50
N ARG A 218 -9.37 2.71 -13.36
CA ARG A 218 -10.60 3.52 -13.28
C ARG A 218 -10.39 5.01 -13.58
N TYR A 219 -9.20 5.56 -13.30
CA TYR A 219 -8.87 6.94 -13.65
C TYR A 219 -8.69 7.05 -15.17
N ARG A 220 -7.94 6.11 -15.75
CA ARG A 220 -7.76 6.03 -17.20
C ARG A 220 -9.08 5.87 -17.94
N ALA A 221 -9.94 4.96 -17.48
CA ALA A 221 -11.25 4.74 -18.07
C ALA A 221 -12.16 5.98 -17.95
N LEU A 222 -12.15 6.66 -16.81
CA LEU A 222 -12.92 7.90 -16.64
C LEU A 222 -12.41 9.01 -17.57
N VAL A 223 -11.10 9.18 -17.69
CA VAL A 223 -10.48 10.15 -18.60
C VAL A 223 -10.88 9.86 -20.05
N ALA A 224 -10.85 8.60 -20.47
CA ALA A 224 -11.24 8.21 -21.83
C ALA A 224 -12.69 8.57 -22.19
N VAL A 225 -13.61 8.61 -21.22
CA VAL A 225 -15.03 8.86 -21.44
C VAL A 225 -15.44 10.33 -21.27
N ALA A 226 -14.75 11.05 -20.39
CA ALA A 226 -15.17 12.37 -19.92
C ALA A 226 -14.16 13.51 -20.17
N ALA A 227 -12.97 13.25 -20.71
CA ALA A 227 -12.00 14.30 -21.02
C ALA A 227 -12.57 15.29 -22.06
N GLY A 228 -12.36 16.60 -21.82
CA GLY A 228 -12.79 17.68 -22.71
C GLY A 228 -14.31 17.91 -22.79
N ARG A 229 -15.12 17.21 -21.98
CA ARG A 229 -16.58 17.33 -21.99
C ARG A 229 -17.11 18.08 -20.78
N ASP A 230 -18.08 18.94 -21.05
CA ASP A 230 -18.97 19.49 -20.03
C ASP A 230 -20.11 18.50 -19.80
N LEU A 231 -20.14 17.88 -18.61
CA LEU A 231 -21.10 16.86 -18.27
C LEU A 231 -22.11 17.36 -17.24
N THR A 232 -23.37 17.03 -17.44
CA THR A 232 -24.39 17.11 -16.40
C THR A 232 -24.10 16.14 -15.27
N ARG A 233 -24.81 16.27 -14.13
CA ARG A 233 -24.69 15.31 -13.03
C ARG A 233 -24.96 13.87 -13.49
N GLN A 234 -25.98 13.68 -14.32
CA GLN A 234 -26.39 12.35 -14.78
C GLN A 234 -25.34 11.76 -15.72
N GLU A 235 -24.86 12.53 -16.69
CA GLU A 235 -23.80 12.08 -17.60
C GLU A 235 -22.49 11.76 -16.87
N MET A 236 -22.16 12.51 -15.82
CA MET A 236 -21.00 12.21 -14.97
C MET A 236 -21.19 10.91 -14.16
N ILE A 237 -22.41 10.61 -13.70
CA ILE A 237 -22.73 9.33 -13.06
C ILE A 237 -22.52 8.18 -14.04
N ASP A 238 -23.02 8.34 -15.26
CA ASP A 238 -22.91 7.31 -16.29
C ASP A 238 -21.45 7.10 -16.70
N ALA A 239 -20.67 8.18 -16.86
CA ALA A 239 -19.23 8.11 -17.09
C ALA A 239 -18.48 7.37 -15.95
N LEU A 240 -18.87 7.61 -14.69
CA LEU A 240 -18.33 6.87 -13.54
C LEU A 240 -18.69 5.38 -13.61
N ARG A 241 -19.91 5.02 -14.01
CA ARG A 241 -20.32 3.61 -14.15
C ARG A 241 -19.52 2.91 -15.25
N VAL A 242 -19.37 3.54 -16.41
CA VAL A 242 -18.54 3.04 -17.52
C VAL A 242 -17.08 2.87 -17.08
N ALA A 243 -16.56 3.78 -16.26
CA ALA A 243 -15.22 3.68 -15.67
C ALA A 243 -15.06 2.60 -14.58
N GLY A 244 -16.12 1.80 -14.31
CA GLY A 244 -16.11 0.69 -13.36
C GLY A 244 -16.35 1.09 -11.92
N TYR A 245 -16.93 2.26 -11.65
CA TYR A 245 -17.45 2.59 -10.31
C TYR A 245 -18.80 1.91 -10.08
N THR A 246 -19.00 1.42 -8.86
CA THR A 246 -20.30 0.85 -8.47
C THR A 246 -21.37 1.93 -8.50
N GLU A 247 -22.62 1.55 -8.76
CA GLU A 247 -23.77 2.46 -8.79
C GLU A 247 -23.88 3.29 -7.51
N MET A 248 -23.78 2.63 -6.34
CA MET A 248 -23.76 3.30 -5.04
C MET A 248 -22.63 4.33 -4.91
N SER A 249 -21.45 4.05 -5.48
CA SER A 249 -20.31 4.98 -5.47
C SER A 249 -20.53 6.17 -6.39
N ALA A 250 -21.07 5.93 -7.59
CA ALA A 250 -21.34 6.94 -8.60
C ALA A 250 -22.42 7.94 -8.15
N ASN A 251 -23.55 7.42 -7.62
CA ASN A 251 -24.74 8.22 -7.30
C ASN A 251 -24.60 9.13 -6.07
N MET A 252 -23.83 8.72 -5.04
CA MET A 252 -23.77 9.46 -3.78
C MET A 252 -22.49 10.28 -3.61
N ARG A 253 -21.33 9.61 -3.57
CA ARG A 253 -20.12 10.21 -3.00
C ARG A 253 -19.07 10.57 -4.03
N LYS A 254 -19.01 9.92 -5.19
CA LYS A 254 -17.87 10.09 -6.11
C LYS A 254 -17.92 11.40 -6.87
N ILE A 255 -19.08 11.89 -7.29
CA ILE A 255 -19.18 13.18 -7.99
C ILE A 255 -18.52 14.32 -7.18
N SER A 256 -18.67 14.34 -5.85
CA SER A 256 -18.11 15.38 -4.98
C SER A 256 -16.71 15.10 -4.43
N SER A 257 -16.32 13.84 -4.30
CA SER A 257 -15.03 13.45 -3.67
C SER A 257 -14.01 12.83 -4.62
N HIS A 258 -14.35 12.67 -5.90
CA HIS A 258 -13.41 12.14 -6.89
C HIS A 258 -12.37 13.21 -7.22
N PRO A 259 -11.05 12.90 -7.14
CA PRO A 259 -10.02 13.90 -7.34
C PRO A 259 -10.03 14.49 -8.75
N LEU A 260 -10.46 13.73 -9.75
CA LEU A 260 -10.47 14.18 -11.14
C LEU A 260 -11.68 15.06 -11.52
N ILE A 261 -12.77 15.03 -10.75
CA ILE A 261 -14.02 15.70 -11.13
C ILE A 261 -14.04 17.09 -10.54
N HIS A 262 -14.14 18.13 -11.36
CA HIS A 262 -14.39 19.52 -10.96
C HIS A 262 -15.84 19.91 -11.25
N ARG A 263 -16.43 20.70 -10.34
CA ARG A 263 -17.76 21.27 -10.52
C ARG A 263 -17.59 22.71 -10.93
N ASP A 264 -17.89 23.01 -12.18
CA ASP A 264 -17.72 24.34 -12.80
C ASP A 264 -19.01 25.18 -12.70
N GLY A 265 -20.11 24.61 -12.21
CA GLY A 265 -21.35 25.36 -12.01
C GLY A 265 -22.49 24.53 -11.42
N PRO A 266 -23.71 25.10 -11.37
CA PRO A 266 -24.92 24.34 -11.10
C PRO A 266 -25.08 23.23 -12.15
N ASN A 267 -25.08 21.97 -11.70
CA ASN A 267 -25.21 20.81 -12.57
C ASN A 267 -24.17 20.68 -13.71
N ARG A 268 -22.99 21.31 -13.61
CA ARG A 268 -21.91 21.22 -14.61
C ARG A 268 -20.64 20.64 -14.00
N PHE A 269 -20.13 19.57 -14.61
CA PHE A 269 -18.97 18.82 -14.15
C PHE A 269 -17.98 18.58 -15.29
N VAL A 270 -16.70 18.79 -15.01
CA VAL A 270 -15.60 18.59 -15.97
C VAL A 270 -14.50 17.75 -15.33
N LEU A 271 -13.64 17.14 -16.14
CA LEU A 271 -12.39 16.58 -15.63
C LEU A 271 -11.30 17.65 -15.52
N ILE A 272 -10.55 17.64 -14.43
CA ILE A 272 -9.36 18.48 -14.29
C ILE A 272 -8.35 18.15 -15.39
N GLY A 273 -7.74 19.18 -15.99
CA GLY A 273 -6.78 19.01 -17.10
C GLY A 273 -7.42 18.84 -18.49
N GLY A 274 -8.76 18.82 -18.59
CA GLY A 274 -9.48 18.68 -19.86
C GLY A 274 -9.33 19.86 -20.84
N ASP A 275 -8.84 21.02 -20.38
CA ASP A 275 -8.66 22.22 -21.21
C ASP A 275 -7.30 22.30 -21.93
N LEU A 276 -6.39 21.35 -21.70
CA LEU A 276 -5.03 21.39 -22.28
C LEU A 276 -4.99 21.08 -23.79
N SER A 277 -6.13 20.88 -24.45
CA SER A 277 -6.28 20.70 -25.90
C SER A 277 -6.86 21.93 -26.62
N LYS A 278 -7.08 23.07 -25.94
CA LYS A 278 -7.55 24.34 -26.55
C LYS A 278 -6.49 25.44 -26.58
N SER A 279 -5.20 25.11 -26.63
CA SER A 279 -4.11 26.10 -26.79
C SER A 279 -3.17 25.72 -27.89
#